data_AF-A0A7R9IR94-F1
#
_entry.id   AF-A0A7R9IR94-F1
#
_cell.length_a   1.000
_cell.length_b   1.000
_cell.length_c   1.000
_cell.angle_alpha   90.00
_cell.angle_beta   90.00
_cell.angle_gamma   90.00
#
_symmetry.space_group_name_H-M   'P 1'
#
loop_
_entity.id
_entity.type
_entity.pdbx_description
1 polymer ?
#
loop_
_entity_poly.entity_id
_entity_poly.type
_entity_poly.pdbx_seq_one_letter_code
_entity_poly.pdbx_strand_id
1 'polypeptide(L)'
;MTNIENQPKGELNLSSLPSHQKHISTVVTVNHSGKRCSNLQVREQQKSSVKSSELFDNSVYIEEICDVMCIALAELPAVLNVLDIVETLLYVKHGPEIICWVVANTPDCFREVCINLIANGERQEDDNVGGKTRMQAISMLCQMNPSQALPIRAKCVEMCRMPALAITLSLEHATRTLGGDTEGDMVAFISGLLLGNDQQVRNWFAMFVRNSQKAKLGIYSALQQRKWESHTSLQLCRDELLRRLQTIILFSMDSQLPESCVVEASALLRLYCALRGIAGIK
;
A
#
# COMPACT_ATOMS: atom_id res chain seq x y z
N MET A 1 -49.81 26.52 -44.20
CA MET A 1 -49.60 25.13 -43.76
C MET A 1 -48.86 25.15 -42.44
N THR A 2 -49.35 24.36 -41.50
CA THR A 2 -49.28 24.40 -40.04
C THR A 2 -47.94 24.05 -39.40
N ASN A 3 -47.64 24.72 -38.28
CA ASN A 3 -46.73 24.32 -37.20
C ASN A 3 -47.24 23.05 -36.49
N ILE A 4 -46.34 22.11 -36.15
CA ILE A 4 -46.45 21.13 -35.04
C ILE A 4 -44.99 20.86 -34.58
N GLU A 5 -44.47 21.52 -33.55
CA GLU A 5 -44.59 21.26 -32.10
C GLU A 5 -43.54 20.25 -31.57
N ASN A 6 -42.70 20.79 -30.68
CA ASN A 6 -41.69 20.11 -29.87
C ASN A 6 -42.32 19.02 -28.97
N GLN A 7 -41.65 17.88 -28.85
CA GLN A 7 -41.79 17.01 -27.66
C GLN A 7 -40.41 16.71 -27.05
N PRO A 8 -40.25 16.84 -25.71
CA PRO A 8 -39.02 16.52 -25.01
C PRO A 8 -38.84 15.00 -24.85
N LYS A 9 -37.63 14.51 -25.11
CA LYS A 9 -37.22 13.15 -24.75
C LYS A 9 -37.10 13.06 -23.23
N GLY A 10 -37.76 12.06 -22.66
CA GLY A 10 -38.03 11.92 -21.22
C GLY A 10 -36.81 12.15 -20.31
N GLU A 11 -36.95 13.11 -19.43
CA GLU A 11 -36.17 13.21 -18.19
C GLU A 11 -36.51 12.00 -17.31
N LEU A 12 -35.49 11.24 -16.92
CA LEU A 12 -35.62 10.27 -15.83
C LEU A 12 -35.92 11.06 -14.56
N ASN A 13 -37.14 10.91 -14.06
CA ASN A 13 -37.65 11.64 -12.90
C ASN A 13 -36.98 11.15 -11.61
N LEU A 14 -35.83 11.75 -11.29
CA LEU A 14 -34.99 11.53 -10.11
C LEU A 14 -35.69 11.84 -8.76
N SER A 15 -36.94 12.35 -8.79
CA SER A 15 -37.71 12.61 -7.57
C SER A 15 -38.21 11.32 -6.88
N SER A 16 -38.27 10.20 -7.60
CA SER A 16 -38.84 8.92 -7.13
C SER A 16 -37.86 7.96 -6.44
N LEU A 17 -36.57 8.27 -6.38
CA LEU A 17 -35.57 7.41 -5.75
C LEU A 17 -35.48 7.65 -4.22
N PRO A 18 -35.34 6.58 -3.40
CA PRO A 18 -35.16 6.69 -1.96
C PRO A 18 -33.97 7.59 -1.59
N SER A 19 -34.07 8.31 -0.48
CA SER A 19 -33.12 9.36 -0.05
C SER A 19 -31.64 8.93 -0.02
N HIS A 20 -31.37 7.62 0.14
CA HIS A 20 -30.03 7.02 0.16
C HIS A 20 -29.40 6.91 -1.25
N GLN A 21 -30.19 6.73 -2.31
CA GLN A 21 -29.69 6.69 -3.69
C GLN A 21 -29.40 8.08 -4.28
N LYS A 22 -30.03 9.14 -3.73
CA LYS A 22 -29.74 10.52 -4.13
C LYS A 22 -28.34 10.98 -3.73
N HIS A 23 -27.79 10.48 -2.62
CA HIS A 23 -26.45 10.88 -2.16
C HIS A 23 -25.32 10.25 -2.99
N ILE A 24 -25.48 9.00 -3.45
CA ILE A 24 -24.51 8.34 -4.33
C ILE A 24 -24.47 9.05 -5.70
N SER A 25 -25.62 9.48 -6.21
CA SER A 25 -25.67 10.32 -7.42
C SER A 25 -24.97 11.67 -7.22
N THR A 26 -25.04 12.32 -6.06
CA THR A 26 -24.35 13.60 -5.83
C THR A 26 -22.81 13.45 -5.75
N VAL A 27 -22.29 12.29 -5.34
CA VAL A 27 -20.84 12.03 -5.33
C VAL A 27 -20.32 11.58 -6.71
N VAL A 28 -21.18 11.01 -7.56
CA VAL A 28 -20.81 10.42 -8.86
C VAL A 28 -21.27 11.23 -10.08
N THR A 29 -22.15 12.23 -9.92
CA THR A 29 -22.72 12.98 -11.05
C THR A 29 -22.12 14.38 -11.16
N VAL A 30 -21.01 14.50 -11.89
CA VAL A 30 -20.67 15.73 -12.61
C VAL A 30 -20.33 15.37 -14.05
N ASN A 31 -21.33 15.55 -14.93
CA ASN A 31 -21.26 16.06 -16.30
C ASN A 31 -22.11 15.29 -17.33
N HIS A 32 -23.40 15.62 -17.37
CA HIS A 32 -24.13 15.60 -18.64
C HIS A 32 -24.04 16.99 -19.29
N SER A 33 -22.96 17.23 -20.05
CA SER A 33 -22.95 18.19 -21.16
C SER A 33 -21.64 18.09 -21.97
N GLY A 34 -21.61 17.17 -22.94
CA GLY A 34 -20.97 17.35 -24.25
C GLY A 34 -19.56 17.98 -24.38
N LYS A 35 -18.71 17.95 -23.35
CA LYS A 35 -17.31 18.39 -23.42
C LYS A 35 -16.45 17.32 -22.77
N ARG A 36 -15.45 16.85 -23.52
CA ARG A 36 -14.38 15.96 -23.03
C ARG A 36 -13.98 16.38 -21.62
N CYS A 37 -14.01 15.44 -20.67
CA CYS A 37 -13.33 15.58 -19.38
C CYS A 37 -11.80 15.50 -19.57
N SER A 38 -11.26 16.43 -20.34
CA SER A 38 -9.90 16.92 -20.15
C SER A 38 -9.95 17.86 -18.95
N ASN A 39 -9.19 17.50 -17.90
CA ASN A 39 -9.00 18.19 -16.62
C ASN A 39 -9.89 17.75 -15.45
N LEU A 40 -9.68 16.50 -14.97
CA LEU A 40 -9.44 16.31 -13.54
C LEU A 40 -8.03 16.82 -13.21
N GLN A 41 -7.78 18.11 -13.41
CA GLN A 41 -6.75 18.81 -12.64
C GLN A 41 -7.36 18.98 -11.26
N VAL A 42 -7.26 17.92 -10.46
CA VAL A 42 -7.31 18.03 -9.01
C VAL A 42 -6.18 18.98 -8.65
N ARG A 43 -6.56 20.24 -8.49
CA ARG A 43 -5.75 21.35 -7.98
C ARG A 43 -4.84 20.80 -6.88
N GLU A 44 -3.53 20.82 -7.14
CA GLU A 44 -2.45 20.24 -6.33
C GLU A 44 -2.30 20.84 -4.91
N GLN A 45 -3.36 21.36 -4.28
CA GLN A 45 -3.26 22.21 -3.09
C GLN A 45 -4.05 21.75 -1.86
N GLN A 46 -4.56 20.51 -1.83
CA GLN A 46 -5.10 19.89 -0.60
C GLN A 46 -4.63 18.43 -0.44
N LYS A 47 -3.31 18.23 -0.39
CA LYS A 47 -2.69 16.93 -0.07
C LYS A 47 -2.62 16.77 1.45
N SER A 48 -3.44 15.88 2.04
CA SER A 48 -3.11 14.98 3.18
C SER A 48 -4.21 14.73 4.21
N SER A 49 -5.43 15.28 4.09
CA SER A 49 -6.48 15.03 5.09
C SER A 49 -7.51 14.01 4.61
N VAL A 50 -7.79 13.01 5.44
CA VAL A 50 -8.98 12.14 5.31
C VAL A 50 -10.20 13.04 5.20
N LYS A 51 -11.03 12.81 4.19
CA LYS A 51 -12.29 13.53 3.99
C LYS A 51 -13.34 12.91 4.89
N SER A 52 -14.00 13.74 5.69
CA SER A 52 -15.15 13.28 6.48
C SER A 52 -16.35 13.04 5.57
N SER A 53 -17.07 11.97 5.87
CA SER A 53 -18.32 11.63 5.23
C SER A 53 -19.18 10.86 6.22
N GLU A 54 -20.39 11.34 6.47
CA GLU A 54 -21.34 10.65 7.35
C GLU A 54 -21.63 9.21 6.91
N LEU A 55 -21.53 8.93 5.61
CA LEU A 55 -21.73 7.60 5.05
C LEU A 55 -20.47 6.73 5.24
N PHE A 56 -19.30 7.21 4.81
CA PHE A 56 -18.06 6.43 4.83
C PHE A 56 -17.31 6.43 6.18
N ASP A 57 -17.71 7.25 7.15
CA ASP A 57 -17.09 7.28 8.48
C ASP A 57 -17.69 6.21 9.43
N ASN A 58 -18.92 5.77 9.14
CA ASN A 58 -19.70 4.83 9.95
C ASN A 58 -19.54 3.39 9.43
N SER A 59 -18.95 2.52 10.25
CA SER A 59 -18.66 1.13 9.87
C SER A 59 -19.91 0.29 9.58
N VAL A 60 -21.07 0.69 10.13
CA VAL A 60 -22.34 -0.04 9.99
C VAL A 60 -22.84 -0.03 8.54
N TYR A 61 -22.47 0.99 7.75
CA TYR A 61 -22.91 1.12 6.35
C TYR A 61 -21.93 0.51 5.34
N ILE A 62 -20.78 -0.01 5.79
CA ILE A 62 -19.70 -0.40 4.89
C ILE A 62 -20.10 -1.57 4.00
N GLU A 63 -20.87 -2.51 4.53
CA GLU A 63 -21.36 -3.66 3.77
C GLU A 63 -22.28 -3.21 2.63
N GLU A 64 -23.28 -2.37 2.93
CA GLU A 64 -24.21 -1.86 1.92
C GLU A 64 -23.52 -0.93 0.90
N ILE A 65 -22.53 -0.14 1.34
CA ILE A 65 -21.72 0.70 0.44
C ILE A 65 -20.95 -0.18 -0.53
N CYS A 66 -20.31 -1.25 -0.04
CA CYS A 66 -19.57 -2.19 -0.86
C CYS A 66 -20.47 -2.87 -1.90
N ASP A 67 -21.66 -3.32 -1.50
CA ASP A 67 -22.64 -3.95 -2.40
C ASP A 67 -23.05 -3.00 -3.53
N VAL A 68 -23.49 -1.79 -3.20
CA VAL A 68 -23.94 -0.81 -4.19
C VAL A 68 -22.79 -0.41 -5.11
N MET A 69 -21.58 -0.26 -4.59
CA MET A 69 -20.42 0.11 -5.38
C MET A 69 -19.97 -1.01 -6.32
N CYS A 70 -20.01 -2.28 -5.88
CA CYS A 70 -19.72 -3.42 -6.74
C CYS A 70 -20.75 -3.55 -7.87
N ILE A 71 -22.03 -3.36 -7.58
CA ILE A 71 -23.09 -3.32 -8.60
C ILE A 71 -22.82 -2.16 -9.58
N ALA A 72 -22.51 -0.96 -9.08
CA ALA A 72 -22.26 0.19 -9.95
C ALA A 72 -21.04 -0.04 -10.86
N LEU A 73 -19.95 -0.64 -10.36
CA LEU A 73 -18.78 -0.97 -11.16
C LEU A 73 -19.08 -2.01 -12.25
N ALA A 74 -19.93 -2.99 -11.96
CA ALA A 74 -20.34 -4.02 -12.92
C ALA A 74 -21.28 -3.48 -14.01
N GLU A 75 -22.26 -2.63 -13.62
CA GLU A 75 -23.32 -2.16 -14.52
C GLU A 75 -22.94 -0.89 -15.29
N LEU A 76 -21.97 -0.10 -14.80
CA LEU A 76 -21.58 1.19 -15.38
C LEU A 76 -20.08 1.28 -15.77
N PRO A 77 -19.49 0.31 -16.48
CA PRO A 77 -18.06 0.31 -16.81
C PRO A 77 -17.63 1.44 -17.77
N ALA A 78 -18.58 2.05 -18.49
CA ALA A 78 -18.32 3.20 -19.36
C ALA A 78 -18.19 4.53 -18.59
N VAL A 79 -18.63 4.56 -17.32
CA VAL A 79 -18.65 5.76 -16.48
C VAL A 79 -17.71 5.60 -15.29
N LEU A 80 -17.65 4.41 -14.70
CA LEU A 80 -16.85 4.12 -13.51
C LEU A 80 -15.63 3.28 -13.87
N ASN A 81 -14.46 3.79 -13.48
CA ASN A 81 -13.20 3.07 -13.56
C ASN A 81 -12.76 2.66 -12.15
N VAL A 82 -12.46 1.38 -11.97
CA VAL A 82 -11.97 0.82 -10.70
C VAL A 82 -10.75 1.56 -10.16
N LEU A 83 -9.82 1.98 -11.02
CA LEU A 83 -8.60 2.67 -10.59
C LEU A 83 -8.89 4.07 -10.03
N ASP A 84 -9.82 4.80 -10.65
CA ASP A 84 -10.23 6.13 -10.19
C ASP A 84 -11.01 6.04 -8.87
N ILE A 85 -11.85 5.02 -8.73
CA ILE A 85 -12.57 4.73 -7.48
C ILE A 85 -11.59 4.38 -6.37
N VAL A 86 -10.62 3.49 -6.63
CA VAL A 86 -9.59 3.12 -5.66
C VAL A 86 -8.81 4.34 -5.17
N GLU A 87 -8.33 5.20 -6.07
CA GLU A 87 -7.61 6.42 -5.68
C GLU A 87 -8.51 7.38 -4.86
N THR A 88 -9.80 7.44 -5.18
CA THR A 88 -10.77 8.24 -4.41
C THR A 88 -11.00 7.65 -3.00
N LEU A 89 -11.05 6.33 -2.87
CA LEU A 89 -11.26 5.64 -1.60
C LEU A 89 -10.08 5.81 -0.64
N LEU A 90 -8.87 6.10 -1.13
CA LEU A 90 -7.72 6.39 -0.25
C LEU A 90 -7.93 7.63 0.65
N TYR A 91 -8.93 8.47 0.35
CA TYR A 91 -9.26 9.66 1.13
C TYR A 91 -10.37 9.42 2.17
N VAL A 92 -10.97 8.24 2.24
CA VAL A 92 -11.99 7.92 3.25
C VAL A 92 -11.43 7.00 4.33
N LYS A 93 -12.02 7.08 5.53
CA LYS A 93 -11.52 6.40 6.73
C LYS A 93 -11.39 4.87 6.56
N HIS A 94 -12.42 4.24 5.99
CA HIS A 94 -12.48 2.79 5.75
C HIS A 94 -12.12 2.41 4.30
N GLY A 95 -11.35 3.28 3.63
CA GLY A 95 -10.99 3.10 2.22
C GLY A 95 -10.27 1.80 1.91
N PRO A 96 -9.19 1.45 2.64
CA PRO A 96 -8.48 0.18 2.47
C PRO A 96 -9.39 -1.05 2.58
N GLU A 97 -10.31 -1.07 3.54
CA GLU A 97 -11.30 -2.13 3.73
C GLU A 97 -12.21 -2.21 2.50
N ILE A 98 -12.78 -1.09 2.07
CA ILE A 98 -13.68 -1.04 0.92
C ILE A 98 -12.96 -1.47 -0.38
N ILE A 99 -11.70 -1.06 -0.59
CA ILE A 99 -10.89 -1.50 -1.73
C ILE A 99 -10.75 -3.03 -1.74
N CYS A 100 -10.53 -3.63 -0.57
CA CYS A 100 -10.45 -5.08 -0.42
C CYS A 100 -11.76 -5.77 -0.85
N TRP A 101 -12.92 -5.22 -0.48
CA TRP A 101 -14.23 -5.71 -0.93
C TRP A 101 -14.42 -5.62 -2.44
N VAL A 102 -14.03 -4.49 -3.06
CA VAL A 102 -14.11 -4.33 -4.52
C VAL A 102 -13.27 -5.37 -5.24
N VAL A 103 -12.02 -5.54 -4.81
CA VAL A 103 -11.10 -6.50 -5.44
C VAL A 103 -11.55 -7.95 -5.18
N ALA A 104 -12.15 -8.24 -4.02
CA ALA A 104 -12.72 -9.56 -3.73
C ALA A 104 -13.84 -9.93 -4.72
N ASN A 105 -14.66 -8.95 -5.12
CA ASN A 105 -15.76 -9.13 -6.06
C ASN A 105 -15.30 -9.11 -7.54
N THR A 106 -14.11 -8.59 -7.82
CA THR A 106 -13.53 -8.58 -9.17
C THR A 106 -12.03 -8.92 -9.11
N PRO A 107 -11.66 -10.18 -8.86
CA PRO A 107 -10.28 -10.57 -8.58
C PRO A 107 -9.30 -10.29 -9.74
N ASP A 108 -9.81 -10.22 -10.98
CA ASP A 108 -9.00 -9.91 -12.16
C ASP A 108 -8.34 -8.53 -12.11
N CYS A 109 -8.93 -7.57 -11.38
CA CYS A 109 -8.37 -6.23 -11.23
C CYS A 109 -7.26 -6.14 -10.17
N PHE A 110 -7.02 -7.18 -9.36
CA PHE A 110 -6.07 -7.17 -8.25
C PHE A 110 -4.70 -6.62 -8.67
N ARG A 111 -4.14 -7.17 -9.74
CA ARG A 111 -2.79 -6.82 -10.19
C ARG A 111 -2.73 -5.38 -10.69
N GLU A 112 -3.74 -4.95 -11.43
CA GLU A 112 -3.82 -3.59 -11.98
C GLU A 112 -3.96 -2.56 -10.85
N VAL A 113 -4.83 -2.83 -9.87
CA VAL A 113 -5.02 -2.02 -8.68
C VAL A 113 -3.73 -1.89 -7.88
N CYS A 114 -3.06 -3.00 -7.54
CA CYS A 114 -1.80 -2.94 -6.81
C CYS A 114 -0.70 -2.19 -7.56
N ILE A 115 -0.58 -2.39 -8.88
CA ILE A 115 0.42 -1.67 -9.71
C ILE A 115 0.11 -0.18 -9.75
N ASN A 116 -1.16 0.22 -9.92
CA ASN A 116 -1.56 1.62 -9.92
C ASN A 116 -1.26 2.29 -8.57
N LEU A 117 -1.60 1.62 -7.46
CA LEU A 117 -1.28 2.09 -6.13
C LEU A 117 0.24 2.25 -5.97
N ILE A 118 1.06 1.27 -6.33
CA ILE A 118 2.53 1.40 -6.26
C ILE A 118 3.03 2.55 -7.15
N ALA A 119 2.50 2.69 -8.36
CA ALA A 119 2.86 3.74 -9.31
C ALA A 119 2.63 5.15 -8.75
N ASN A 120 1.57 5.32 -7.94
CA ASN A 120 1.23 6.57 -7.28
C ASN A 120 1.80 6.67 -5.84
N GLY A 121 2.47 5.61 -5.37
CA GLY A 121 3.14 5.56 -4.07
C GLY A 121 4.41 6.40 -4.01
N GLU A 122 4.87 6.73 -2.82
CA GLU A 122 6.03 7.63 -2.67
C GLU A 122 7.35 6.91 -2.93
N ARG A 123 8.32 7.64 -3.53
CA ARG A 123 9.69 7.15 -3.75
C ARG A 123 10.54 7.22 -2.49
N GLN A 124 10.20 8.14 -1.59
CA GLN A 124 10.87 8.38 -0.32
C GLN A 124 9.79 8.36 0.77
N GLU A 125 10.14 7.91 1.98
CA GLU A 125 9.22 8.04 3.12
C GLU A 125 8.98 9.52 3.39
N ASP A 126 7.76 9.98 3.10
CA ASP A 126 7.21 11.21 3.64
C ASP A 126 6.12 10.82 4.65
N ASP A 127 5.90 11.62 5.68
CA ASP A 127 4.92 11.33 6.74
C ASP A 127 3.47 11.57 6.29
N ASN A 128 3.24 11.56 4.98
CA ASN A 128 1.97 11.82 4.34
C ASN A 128 0.97 10.69 4.62
N VAL A 129 -0.20 11.08 5.11
CA VAL A 129 -1.33 10.17 5.42
C VAL A 129 -1.74 9.36 4.19
N GLY A 130 -1.67 9.94 2.99
CA GLY A 130 -1.99 9.25 1.74
C GLY A 130 -1.02 8.10 1.42
N GLY A 131 0.28 8.25 1.74
CA GLY A 131 1.27 7.19 1.56
C GLY A 131 1.01 6.00 2.48
N LYS A 132 0.67 6.27 3.74
CA LYS A 132 0.35 5.23 4.74
C LYS A 132 -0.92 4.47 4.40
N THR A 133 -1.99 5.16 4.03
CA THR A 133 -3.28 4.54 3.66
C THR A 133 -3.15 3.66 2.43
N ARG A 134 -2.38 4.12 1.42
CA ARG A 134 -2.06 3.33 0.23
C ARG A 134 -1.26 2.06 0.56
N MET A 135 -0.25 2.18 1.42
CA MET A 135 0.52 1.03 1.90
C MET A 135 -0.38 0.03 2.63
N GLN A 136 -1.27 0.52 3.51
CA GLN A 136 -2.24 -0.30 4.22
C GLN A 136 -3.17 -1.05 3.25
N ALA A 137 -3.71 -0.38 2.23
CA ALA A 137 -4.56 -1.02 1.22
C ALA A 137 -3.83 -2.16 0.50
N ILE A 138 -2.58 -1.95 0.05
CA ILE A 138 -1.81 -3.00 -0.61
C ILE A 138 -1.48 -4.15 0.36
N SER A 139 -1.13 -3.85 1.61
CA SER A 139 -0.90 -4.87 2.64
C SER A 139 -2.14 -5.73 2.84
N MET A 140 -3.33 -5.13 3.01
CA MET A 140 -4.57 -5.87 3.18
C MET A 140 -4.91 -6.74 1.96
N LEU A 141 -4.72 -6.22 0.74
CA LEU A 141 -4.87 -7.00 -0.49
C LEU A 141 -3.93 -8.22 -0.52
N CYS A 142 -2.65 -8.04 -0.13
CA CYS A 142 -1.69 -9.15 -0.05
C CYS A 142 -2.00 -10.12 1.11
N GLN A 143 -2.70 -9.67 2.15
CA GLN A 143 -3.22 -10.54 3.21
C GLN A 143 -4.38 -11.40 2.71
N MET A 144 -5.28 -10.85 1.90
CA MET A 144 -6.35 -11.59 1.23
C MET A 144 -5.83 -12.60 0.21
N ASN A 145 -4.78 -12.24 -0.53
CA ASN A 145 -4.13 -13.13 -1.51
C ASN A 145 -2.61 -13.27 -1.24
N PRO A 146 -2.21 -14.13 -0.29
CA PRO A 146 -0.81 -14.32 0.10
C PRO A 146 0.12 -14.70 -1.04
N SER A 147 -0.39 -15.41 -2.06
CA SER A 147 0.40 -15.86 -3.21
C SER A 147 0.96 -14.69 -4.03
N GLN A 148 0.32 -13.52 -3.96
CA GLN A 148 0.70 -12.33 -4.72
C GLN A 148 1.68 -11.42 -3.95
N ALA A 149 1.96 -11.68 -2.67
CA ALA A 149 2.82 -10.81 -1.87
C ALA A 149 4.24 -10.65 -2.47
N LEU A 150 4.88 -11.73 -2.92
CA LEU A 150 6.21 -11.68 -3.52
C LEU A 150 6.23 -11.01 -4.92
N PRO A 151 5.28 -11.29 -5.83
CA PRO A 151 5.11 -10.51 -7.06
C PRO A 151 4.93 -9.00 -6.82
N ILE A 152 4.11 -8.61 -5.85
CA ILE A 152 3.89 -7.20 -5.50
C ILE A 152 5.15 -6.58 -4.88
N ARG A 153 5.86 -7.31 -4.02
CA ARG A 153 7.19 -6.92 -3.51
C ARG A 153 8.15 -6.63 -4.67
N ALA A 154 8.21 -7.50 -5.68
CA ALA A 154 9.07 -7.30 -6.84
C ALA A 154 8.69 -6.03 -7.63
N LYS A 155 7.39 -5.71 -7.73
CA LYS A 155 6.92 -4.47 -8.37
C LYS A 155 7.33 -3.21 -7.62
N CYS A 156 7.36 -3.22 -6.28
CA CYS A 156 7.91 -2.10 -5.49
C CYS A 156 9.37 -1.82 -5.86
N VAL A 157 10.18 -2.87 -6.04
CA VAL A 157 11.60 -2.77 -6.41
C VAL A 157 11.76 -2.30 -7.86
N GLU A 158 11.03 -2.90 -8.79
CA GLU A 158 11.04 -2.52 -10.22
C GLU A 158 10.72 -1.03 -10.41
N MET A 159 9.77 -0.51 -9.64
CA MET A 159 9.35 0.89 -9.73
C MET A 159 10.15 1.83 -8.81
N CYS A 160 11.04 1.31 -7.96
CA CYS A 160 11.72 2.01 -6.86
C CYS A 160 10.75 2.87 -6.04
N ARG A 161 9.63 2.28 -5.60
CA ARG A 161 8.57 2.95 -4.81
C ARG A 161 8.19 2.10 -3.62
N MET A 162 7.75 2.78 -2.54
CA MET A 162 7.26 2.15 -1.32
C MET A 162 8.23 1.11 -0.71
N PRO A 163 9.47 1.50 -0.35
CA PRO A 163 10.45 0.59 0.25
C PRO A 163 9.96 -0.03 1.57
N ALA A 164 9.21 0.73 2.37
CA ALA A 164 8.60 0.24 3.60
C ALA A 164 7.64 -0.94 3.33
N LEU A 165 6.80 -0.84 2.30
CA LEU A 165 5.89 -1.92 1.89
C LEU A 165 6.66 -3.17 1.46
N ALA A 166 7.72 -3.01 0.65
CA ALA A 166 8.53 -4.14 0.20
C ALA A 166 9.15 -4.93 1.37
N ILE A 167 9.57 -4.22 2.42
CA ILE A 167 10.07 -4.82 3.66
C ILE A 167 8.94 -5.48 4.46
N THR A 168 7.80 -4.81 4.63
CA THR A 168 6.63 -5.37 5.32
C THR A 168 6.16 -6.68 4.67
N LEU A 169 6.03 -6.71 3.34
CA LEU A 169 5.63 -7.93 2.61
C LEU A 169 6.65 -9.07 2.76
N SER A 170 7.94 -8.74 2.85
CA SER A 170 9.00 -9.74 3.09
C SER A 170 8.92 -10.34 4.49
N LEU A 171 8.65 -9.49 5.49
CA LEU A 171 8.49 -9.91 6.88
C LEU A 171 7.24 -10.80 7.05
N GLU A 172 6.10 -10.37 6.51
CA GLU A 172 4.86 -11.15 6.57
C GLU A 172 5.01 -12.51 5.88
N HIS A 173 5.71 -12.56 4.74
CA HIS A 173 5.99 -13.81 4.06
C HIS A 173 6.85 -14.74 4.94
N ALA A 174 7.93 -14.22 5.53
CA ALA A 174 8.81 -14.97 6.41
C ALA A 174 8.07 -15.56 7.62
N THR A 175 7.14 -14.82 8.22
CA THR A 175 6.33 -15.30 9.36
C THR A 175 5.35 -16.41 8.98
N ARG A 176 4.82 -16.41 7.75
CA ARG A 176 3.81 -17.39 7.31
C ARG A 176 4.40 -18.75 6.96
N THR A 177 5.63 -18.79 6.48
CA THR A 177 6.32 -20.01 6.05
C THR A 177 7.20 -20.62 7.14
N LEU A 178 6.65 -20.77 8.37
CA LEU A 178 7.32 -21.46 9.47
C LEU A 178 7.52 -22.95 9.13
N GLY A 179 8.61 -23.25 8.42
CA GLY A 179 9.04 -24.61 8.08
C GLY A 179 9.43 -24.76 6.62
N GLY A 180 10.72 -24.88 6.34
CA GLY A 180 11.20 -25.62 5.16
C GLY A 180 12.32 -24.95 4.38
N ASP A 181 12.04 -23.88 3.62
CA ASP A 181 12.95 -23.44 2.54
C ASP A 181 13.08 -21.93 2.36
N THR A 182 12.29 -21.13 3.09
CA THR A 182 12.18 -19.67 2.88
C THR A 182 12.89 -18.84 3.94
N GLU A 183 13.54 -19.47 4.92
CA GLU A 183 14.31 -18.73 5.94
C GLU A 183 15.34 -17.81 5.28
N GLY A 184 15.97 -18.23 4.18
CA GLY A 184 16.93 -17.39 3.45
C GLY A 184 16.34 -16.27 2.59
N ASP A 185 15.04 -16.26 2.24
CA ASP A 185 14.49 -15.32 1.23
C ASP A 185 14.64 -13.86 1.66
N MET A 186 14.33 -13.53 2.92
CA MET A 186 14.43 -12.16 3.40
C MET A 186 15.88 -11.65 3.40
N VAL A 187 16.83 -12.48 3.85
CA VAL A 187 18.26 -12.13 3.87
C VAL A 187 18.78 -11.98 2.45
N ALA A 188 18.41 -12.88 1.54
CA ALA A 188 18.77 -12.82 0.13
C ALA A 188 18.17 -11.59 -0.56
N PHE A 189 16.91 -11.27 -0.28
CA PHE A 189 16.21 -10.11 -0.82
C PHE A 189 16.91 -8.80 -0.42
N ILE A 190 17.11 -8.55 0.88
CA ILE A 190 17.74 -7.30 1.36
C ILE A 190 19.20 -7.23 0.90
N SER A 191 19.91 -8.37 0.90
CA SER A 191 21.26 -8.43 0.35
C SER A 191 21.26 -8.06 -1.14
N GLY A 192 20.28 -8.51 -1.91
CA GLY A 192 20.08 -8.14 -3.31
C GLY A 192 19.83 -6.65 -3.51
N LEU A 193 19.04 -6.02 -2.64
CA LEU A 193 18.80 -4.58 -2.69
C LEU A 193 20.07 -3.74 -2.44
N LEU A 194 20.98 -4.21 -1.58
CA LEU A 194 22.17 -3.46 -1.18
C LEU A 194 23.43 -3.80 -1.99
N LEU A 195 23.58 -5.07 -2.39
CA LEU A 195 24.77 -5.61 -3.04
C LEU A 195 24.52 -6.00 -4.50
N GLY A 196 23.28 -5.94 -4.98
CA GLY A 196 22.93 -6.21 -6.37
C GLY A 196 23.58 -5.23 -7.34
N ASN A 197 23.57 -5.55 -8.64
CA ASN A 197 24.24 -4.76 -9.67
C ASN A 197 23.50 -3.45 -10.03
N ASP A 198 22.19 -3.36 -9.75
CA ASP A 198 21.38 -2.19 -10.08
C ASP A 198 21.66 -1.00 -9.15
N GLN A 199 22.29 0.05 -9.70
CA GLN A 199 22.65 1.25 -8.94
C GLN A 199 21.43 2.08 -8.50
N GLN A 200 20.34 2.07 -9.27
CA GLN A 200 19.12 2.80 -8.95
C GLN A 200 18.44 2.17 -7.74
N VAL A 201 18.31 0.84 -7.72
CA VAL A 201 17.74 0.09 -6.59
C VAL A 201 18.58 0.27 -5.33
N ARG A 202 19.91 0.15 -5.43
CA ARG A 202 20.82 0.38 -4.29
C ARG A 202 20.65 1.77 -3.68
N ASN A 203 20.61 2.80 -4.52
CA ASN A 203 20.48 4.18 -4.04
C ASN A 203 19.11 4.43 -3.42
N TRP A 204 18.04 3.94 -4.05
CA TRP A 204 16.68 4.03 -3.53
C TRP A 204 16.56 3.41 -2.13
N PHE A 205 17.05 2.19 -1.96
CA PHE A 205 16.97 1.50 -0.68
C PHE A 205 17.91 2.11 0.38
N ALA A 206 19.12 2.54 -0.01
CA ALA A 206 20.02 3.23 0.91
C ALA A 206 19.44 4.57 1.41
N MET A 207 18.74 5.32 0.55
CA MET A 207 18.03 6.54 0.96
C MET A 207 16.93 6.25 1.97
N PHE A 208 16.14 5.19 1.75
CA PHE A 208 15.13 4.73 2.72
C PHE A 208 15.77 4.47 4.09
N VAL A 209 16.81 3.63 4.16
CA VAL A 209 17.47 3.28 5.43
C VAL A 209 18.01 4.51 6.16
N ARG A 210 18.61 5.47 5.44
CA ARG A 210 19.14 6.71 6.04
C ARG A 210 18.02 7.63 6.54
N ASN A 211 16.92 7.74 5.80
CA ASN A 211 15.80 8.62 6.16
C ASN A 211 15.06 8.09 7.40
N SER A 212 14.80 6.77 7.46
CA SER A 212 14.14 6.15 8.61
C SER A 212 14.97 6.26 9.91
N GLN A 213 16.29 6.48 9.82
CA GLN A 213 17.16 6.72 10.98
C GLN A 213 17.18 8.19 11.44
N LYS A 214 17.05 9.15 10.51
CA LYS A 214 16.99 10.58 10.86
C LYS A 214 15.72 10.91 11.65
N ALA A 215 14.59 10.30 11.31
CA ALA A 215 13.34 10.42 12.07
C ALA A 215 13.51 10.00 13.55
N LYS A 216 14.41 9.06 13.84
CA LYS A 216 14.75 8.63 15.21
C LYS A 216 15.60 9.65 15.99
N LEU A 217 16.39 10.48 15.29
CA LEU A 217 17.26 11.50 15.91
C LEU A 217 16.60 12.88 16.09
N GLY A 218 15.44 13.14 15.49
CA GLY A 218 14.67 14.39 15.66
C GLY A 218 14.00 14.53 17.04
N ILE A 219 14.14 13.55 17.92
CA ILE A 219 13.49 13.50 19.24
C ILE A 219 14.35 14.23 20.29
N TYR A 220 14.49 15.54 20.11
CA TYR A 220 14.84 16.46 21.20
C TYR A 220 13.86 17.64 21.31
N SER A 221 12.72 17.61 20.61
CA SER A 221 11.57 18.45 20.96
C SER A 221 10.61 17.64 21.85
N ALA A 222 10.84 17.74 23.16
CA ALA A 222 9.95 17.27 24.20
C ALA A 222 8.55 17.85 23.99
N LEU A 223 7.57 16.98 23.72
CA LEU A 223 6.12 17.08 23.98
C LEU A 223 5.27 16.09 23.16
N GLN A 224 5.86 15.11 22.46
CA GLN A 224 5.12 14.05 21.76
C GLN A 224 5.39 12.64 22.33
N GLN A 225 5.61 12.53 23.64
CA GLN A 225 5.95 11.26 24.32
C GLN A 225 4.77 10.29 24.57
N ARG A 226 3.63 10.43 23.86
CA ARG A 226 2.44 9.57 24.07
C ARG A 226 2.00 8.72 22.88
N LYS A 227 2.83 8.51 21.85
CA LYS A 227 2.47 7.58 20.75
C LYS A 227 3.68 7.07 19.94
N TRP A 228 4.74 6.59 20.59
CA TRP A 228 5.92 6.04 19.90
C TRP A 228 5.87 4.53 19.62
N GLU A 229 4.66 3.97 19.57
CA GLU A 229 4.38 2.58 19.14
C GLU A 229 4.03 2.55 17.66
N SER A 230 4.98 2.91 16.80
CA SER A 230 4.91 2.57 15.39
C SER A 230 6.28 2.05 15.04
N HIS A 231 6.47 0.74 15.21
CA HIS A 231 7.64 0.06 14.69
C HIS A 231 7.69 0.34 13.18
N THR A 232 8.61 1.19 12.75
CA THR A 232 8.81 1.42 11.32
C THR A 232 9.22 0.09 10.68
N SER A 233 8.87 -0.16 9.41
CA SER A 233 9.19 -1.42 8.74
C SER A 233 10.68 -1.76 8.81
N LEU A 234 11.56 -0.74 8.89
CA LEU A 234 12.99 -0.91 9.11
C LEU A 234 13.34 -1.44 10.52
N GLN A 235 12.65 -1.00 11.58
CA GLN A 235 12.86 -1.55 12.93
C GLN A 235 12.42 -3.02 12.99
N LEU A 236 11.25 -3.35 12.43
CA LEU A 236 10.81 -4.75 12.36
C LEU A 236 11.80 -5.63 11.59
N CYS A 237 12.35 -5.10 10.49
CA CYS A 237 13.41 -5.78 9.75
C CYS A 237 14.66 -5.99 10.60
N ARG A 238 15.07 -4.98 11.38
CA ARG A 238 16.22 -5.10 12.30
C ARG A 238 15.97 -6.16 13.37
N ASP A 239 14.80 -6.14 13.97
CA ASP A 239 14.42 -7.07 15.04
C ASP A 239 14.40 -8.51 14.53
N GLU A 240 13.88 -8.75 13.32
CA GLU A 240 13.88 -10.08 12.70
C GLU A 240 15.30 -10.56 12.36
N LEU A 241 16.16 -9.70 11.81
CA LEU A 241 17.57 -10.04 11.56
C LEU A 241 18.34 -10.34 12.87
N LEU A 242 18.07 -9.58 13.94
CA LEU A 242 18.65 -9.82 15.26
C LEU A 242 18.16 -11.12 15.88
N ARG A 243 16.85 -11.41 15.77
CA ARG A 243 16.25 -12.67 16.25
C ARG A 243 16.93 -13.87 15.59
N ARG A 244 17.13 -13.83 14.27
CA ARG A 244 17.83 -14.89 13.51
C ARG A 244 19.28 -15.06 13.96
N LEU A 245 20.01 -13.97 14.15
CA LEU A 245 21.37 -14.02 14.66
C LEU A 245 21.42 -14.63 16.06
N GLN A 246 20.49 -14.27 16.95
CA GLN A 246 20.39 -14.86 18.29
C GLN A 246 20.07 -16.36 18.23
N THR A 247 19.19 -16.79 17.32
CA THR A 247 18.90 -18.21 17.09
C THR A 247 20.15 -18.97 16.66
N ILE A 248 20.94 -18.43 15.71
CA ILE A 248 22.20 -19.04 15.28
C ILE A 248 23.21 -19.14 16.44
N ILE A 249 23.33 -18.09 17.26
CA ILE A 249 24.21 -18.10 18.44
C ILE A 249 23.76 -19.14 19.47
N LEU A 250 22.45 -19.36 19.64
CA LEU A 250 21.93 -20.39 20.55
C LEU A 250 22.35 -21.81 20.13
N PHE A 251 22.49 -22.04 18.81
CA PHE A 251 22.98 -23.31 18.28
C PHE A 251 24.51 -23.44 18.33
N SER A 252 25.24 -22.39 18.71
CA SER A 252 26.68 -22.49 18.92
C SER A 252 26.97 -23.18 20.26
N MET A 253 27.56 -24.37 20.19
CA MET A 253 28.10 -25.08 21.36
C MET A 253 29.62 -25.00 21.31
N ASP A 254 30.27 -24.72 22.44
CA ASP A 254 31.73 -24.63 22.56
C ASP A 254 32.40 -23.66 21.57
N SER A 255 31.73 -22.54 21.25
CA SER A 255 32.17 -21.56 20.24
C SER A 255 32.33 -22.13 18.82
N GLN A 256 31.73 -23.28 18.55
CA GLN A 256 31.64 -23.85 17.20
C GLN A 256 30.20 -23.75 16.69
N LEU A 257 30.08 -23.23 15.47
CA LEU A 257 28.80 -23.17 14.77
C LEU A 257 28.61 -24.48 13.98
N PRO A 258 27.43 -25.11 14.04
CA PRO A 258 27.09 -26.23 13.18
C PRO A 258 27.23 -25.84 11.70
N GLU A 259 27.72 -26.76 10.85
CA GLU A 259 27.90 -26.52 9.42
C GLU A 259 26.60 -26.04 8.73
N SER A 260 25.44 -26.49 9.22
CA SER A 260 24.12 -26.07 8.75
C SER A 260 23.85 -24.58 8.91
N CYS A 261 24.48 -23.92 9.90
CA CYS A 261 24.26 -22.51 10.21
C CYS A 261 25.35 -21.58 9.64
N VAL A 262 26.47 -22.13 9.14
CA VAL A 262 27.62 -21.34 8.68
C VAL A 262 27.28 -20.46 7.48
N VAL A 263 26.52 -21.01 6.52
CA VAL A 263 26.12 -20.29 5.30
C VAL A 263 25.21 -19.11 5.63
N GLU A 264 24.21 -19.34 6.49
CA GLU A 264 23.29 -18.28 6.92
C GLU A 264 24.00 -17.21 7.77
N ALA A 265 24.85 -17.62 8.71
CA ALA A 265 25.65 -16.70 9.53
C ALA A 265 26.56 -15.81 8.66
N SER A 266 27.21 -16.39 7.65
CA SER A 266 28.04 -15.64 6.70
C SER A 266 27.21 -14.67 5.85
N ALA A 267 26.02 -15.06 5.40
CA ALA A 267 25.10 -14.19 4.67
C ALA A 267 24.63 -13.00 5.54
N LEU A 268 24.23 -13.26 6.79
CA LEU A 268 23.83 -12.23 7.75
C LEU A 268 24.97 -11.26 8.08
N LEU A 269 26.20 -11.77 8.24
CA LEU A 269 27.37 -10.93 8.49
C LEU A 269 27.64 -9.99 7.30
N ARG A 270 27.62 -10.51 6.07
CA ARG A 270 27.76 -9.70 4.85
C ARG A 270 26.67 -8.64 4.74
N LEU A 271 25.43 -9.02 5.04
CA LEU A 271 24.30 -8.08 5.08
C LEU A 271 24.51 -6.98 6.14
N TYR A 272 24.95 -7.34 7.34
CA TYR A 272 25.27 -6.37 8.40
C TYR A 272 26.36 -5.39 7.97
N CYS A 273 27.44 -5.88 7.36
CA CYS A 273 28.50 -5.02 6.81
C CYS A 273 27.95 -4.07 5.73
N ALA A 274 27.08 -4.55 4.85
CA ALA A 274 26.44 -3.73 3.81
C ALA A 274 25.52 -2.66 4.42
N LEU A 275 24.70 -3.01 5.43
CA LEU A 275 23.83 -2.07 6.13
C LEU A 275 24.63 -1.00 6.87
N ARG A 276 25.75 -1.37 7.51
CA ARG A 276 26.61 -0.41 8.23
C ARG A 276 27.39 0.49 7.27
N GLY A 277 27.92 -0.05 6.18
CA GLY A 277 28.72 0.69 5.21
C GLY A 277 27.88 1.51 4.23
N ILE A 278 27.01 0.85 3.45
CA ILE A 278 26.26 1.45 2.33
C ILE A 278 25.05 2.23 2.87
N ALA A 279 24.28 1.59 3.75
CA ALA A 279 23.03 2.14 4.26
C ALA A 279 23.24 3.04 5.49
N GLY A 280 24.42 3.01 6.11
CA GLY A 280 24.82 3.88 7.22
C GLY A 280 24.11 3.58 8.54
N ILE A 281 23.67 2.33 8.78
CA ILE A 281 23.04 1.96 10.05
C ILE A 281 24.02 2.10 11.21
N LYS A 282 23.55 2.74 12.29
CA LYS A 282 24.25 2.83 13.58
C LYS A 282 23.88 1.67 14.51
#